data_AF-A0A7C2PIA4-F1
#
_entry.id   AF-A0A7C2PIA4-F1
#
_cell.length_a   1.000
_cell.length_b   1.000
_cell.length_c   1.000
_cell.angle_alpha   90.00
_cell.angle_beta   90.00
_cell.angle_gamma   90.00
#
_symmetry.space_group_name_H-M   'P 1'
#
loop_
_entity.id
_entity.type
_entity.pdbx_description
1 polymer ?
#
loop_
_entity_poly.entity_id
_entity_poly.type
_entity_poly.pdbx_seq_one_letter_code
_entity_poly.pdbx_strand_id
1 'polypeptide(L)'
;MRRSPLCLVLLVGLWGCSAPPPADTPEKMIDAAKSVVEKFCQNVPNDPQALLENVDGLKDTLSSLSDDDPTRLTPVNAAVSELEQVLKKTPGNTKAIQEKVEALAAAARGLSAS
;
A
#
# COMPACT_ATOMS: atom_id res chain seq x y z
N MET A 1 28.93 8.26 25.18
CA MET A 1 27.77 8.79 25.92
C MET A 1 27.56 10.26 25.53
N ARG A 2 26.30 10.69 25.43
CA ARG A 2 25.72 12.00 24.98
C ARG A 2 25.30 11.98 23.50
N ARG A 3 24.08 11.52 23.19
CA ARG A 3 22.77 12.23 23.18
C ARG A 3 22.72 13.36 22.13
N SER A 4 21.87 13.14 21.12
CA SER A 4 21.35 14.01 20.04
C SER A 4 20.68 15.30 20.58
N PRO A 5 19.77 16.00 19.86
CA PRO A 5 19.55 16.22 18.40
C PRO A 5 19.25 17.72 18.11
N LEU A 6 19.69 18.33 17.00
CA LEU A 6 19.07 19.57 16.47
C LEU A 6 19.70 20.00 15.13
N CYS A 7 18.97 19.73 14.05
CA CYS A 7 18.97 20.39 12.72
C CYS A 7 17.94 19.59 11.89
N LEU A 8 16.67 19.51 12.29
CA LEU A 8 15.61 20.49 12.06
C LEU A 8 15.82 21.38 10.81
N VAL A 9 14.93 21.14 9.84
CA VAL A 9 14.41 22.06 8.82
C VAL A 9 15.36 22.47 7.70
N LEU A 10 15.35 21.70 6.61
CA LEU A 10 15.55 22.22 5.26
C LEU A 10 15.05 21.18 4.25
N LEU A 11 13.74 21.25 3.94
CA LEU A 11 13.13 20.89 2.63
C LEU A 11 11.60 21.06 2.68
N VAL A 12 11.12 22.13 3.32
CA VAL A 12 9.79 22.68 3.05
C VAL A 12 10.00 23.93 2.22
N GLY A 13 9.66 23.86 0.94
CA GLY A 13 9.55 25.02 0.07
C GLY A 13 10.16 24.84 -1.31
N LEU A 14 9.38 24.27 -2.24
CA LEU A 14 9.18 24.73 -3.62
C LEU A 14 8.28 23.67 -4.30
N TRP A 15 6.96 23.76 -4.17
CA TRP A 15 6.12 24.58 -5.05
C TRP A 15 6.35 24.23 -6.54
N GLY A 16 5.60 23.23 -6.96
CA GLY A 16 5.23 23.01 -8.35
C GLY A 16 3.86 22.38 -8.32
N CYS A 17 2.84 23.17 -8.64
CA CYS A 17 1.53 22.66 -9.01
C CYS A 17 1.71 21.58 -10.09
N SER A 18 1.70 20.31 -9.73
CA SER A 18 1.08 19.33 -10.62
C SER A 18 -0.34 19.22 -10.13
N ALA A 19 -1.22 19.91 -10.85
CA ALA A 19 -2.66 19.70 -10.80
C ALA A 19 -2.94 18.19 -10.62
N PRO A 20 -3.96 17.79 -9.85
CA PRO A 20 -4.41 16.40 -9.88
C PRO A 20 -4.65 16.07 -11.35
N PRO A 21 -3.80 15.22 -11.96
CA PRO A 21 -3.81 15.09 -13.40
C PRO A 21 -5.14 14.39 -13.72
N PRO A 22 -5.87 14.78 -14.79
CA PRO A 22 -7.26 14.36 -15.02
C PRO A 22 -7.43 12.84 -14.90
N ALA A 23 -8.43 12.42 -14.14
CA ALA A 23 -8.74 11.04 -13.79
C ALA A 23 -9.37 10.29 -14.98
N ASP A 24 -8.62 10.13 -16.07
CA ASP A 24 -9.13 9.56 -17.32
C ASP A 24 -8.22 8.47 -17.92
N THR A 25 -7.19 8.01 -17.19
CA THR A 25 -6.26 6.98 -17.70
C THR A 25 -6.05 5.85 -16.68
N PRO A 26 -6.24 4.58 -17.09
CA PRO A 26 -6.11 3.41 -16.21
C PRO A 26 -4.71 3.28 -15.60
N GLU A 27 -3.68 3.83 -16.24
CA GLU A 27 -2.30 3.87 -15.73
C GLU A 27 -2.16 4.63 -14.41
N LYS A 28 -2.91 5.72 -14.20
CA LYS A 28 -2.86 6.43 -12.91
C LYS A 28 -3.58 5.70 -11.80
N MET A 29 -4.65 4.99 -12.13
CA MET A 29 -5.37 4.18 -11.14
C MET A 29 -4.49 3.04 -10.64
N ILE A 30 -3.68 2.48 -11.54
CA ILE A 30 -2.67 1.48 -11.23
C ILE A 30 -1.52 2.06 -10.41
N ASP A 31 -1.00 3.24 -10.79
CA ASP A 31 0.04 3.91 -10.01
C ASP A 31 -0.47 4.33 -8.62
N ALA A 32 -1.74 4.74 -8.52
CA ALA A 32 -2.42 5.01 -7.26
C ALA A 32 -2.54 3.74 -6.41
N ALA A 33 -3.04 2.63 -6.97
CA ALA A 33 -3.11 1.34 -6.29
C ALA A 33 -1.74 0.92 -5.75
N LYS A 34 -0.71 1.02 -6.58
CA LYS A 34 0.68 0.72 -6.19
C LYS A 34 1.17 1.64 -5.08
N SER A 35 0.93 2.95 -5.18
CA SER A 35 1.33 3.93 -4.17
C SER A 35 0.66 3.67 -2.81
N VAL A 36 -0.62 3.30 -2.81
CA VAL A 36 -1.35 2.94 -1.59
C VAL A 36 -0.78 1.65 -0.98
N VAL A 37 -0.52 0.63 -1.80
CA VAL A 37 0.13 -0.62 -1.33
C VAL A 37 1.53 -0.37 -0.78
N GLU A 38 2.38 0.40 -1.47
CA GLU A 38 3.73 0.69 -0.98
C GLU A 38 3.70 1.50 0.32
N LYS A 39 2.81 2.50 0.43
CA LYS A 39 2.61 3.23 1.69
C LYS A 39 2.13 2.33 2.81
N PHE A 40 1.22 1.40 2.52
CA PHE A 40 0.76 0.40 3.49
C PHE A 40 1.92 -0.48 3.95
N CYS A 41 2.76 -0.98 3.04
CA CYS A 41 3.90 -1.83 3.36
C CYS A 41 4.99 -1.08 4.16
N GLN A 42 5.18 0.22 3.91
CA GLN A 42 6.11 1.06 4.67
C GLN A 42 5.60 1.41 6.07
N ASN A 43 4.28 1.54 6.23
CA ASN A 43 3.64 1.92 7.49
C ASN A 43 2.87 0.75 8.12
N VAL A 44 3.34 -0.50 7.97
CA VAL A 44 2.72 -1.66 8.63
C VAL A 44 2.69 -1.42 10.14
N PRO A 45 1.52 -1.20 10.76
CA PRO A 45 1.44 -1.12 12.20
C PRO A 45 1.89 -2.44 12.82
N ASN A 46 2.58 -2.35 13.96
CA ASN A 46 2.91 -3.52 14.76
C ASN A 46 1.67 -4.12 15.45
N ASP A 47 0.53 -3.41 15.38
CA ASP A 47 -0.75 -3.82 15.90
C ASP A 47 -1.58 -4.57 14.84
N PRO A 48 -1.96 -5.83 15.08
CA PRO A 48 -2.68 -6.64 14.10
C PRO A 48 -4.12 -6.19 13.85
N GLN A 49 -4.78 -5.49 14.79
CA GLN A 49 -6.11 -4.92 14.54
C GLN A 49 -6.03 -3.71 13.62
N ALA A 50 -5.12 -2.78 13.90
CA ALA A 50 -4.89 -1.63 13.03
C ALA A 50 -4.45 -2.07 11.62
N LEU A 51 -3.67 -3.16 11.53
CA LEU A 51 -3.26 -3.73 10.25
C LEU A 51 -4.47 -4.30 9.48
N LEU A 52 -5.39 -4.99 10.17
CA LEU A 52 -6.60 -5.51 9.56
C LEU A 52 -7.51 -4.39 9.01
N GLU A 53 -7.68 -3.29 9.77
CA GLU A 53 -8.46 -2.12 9.31
C GLU A 53 -7.81 -1.47 8.08
N ASN A 54 -6.49 -1.31 8.08
CA ASN A 54 -5.76 -0.77 6.94
C ASN A 54 -5.85 -1.68 5.70
N VAL A 55 -5.86 -3.01 5.89
CA VAL A 55 -6.03 -3.99 4.81
C VAL A 55 -7.44 -3.93 4.23
N ASP A 56 -8.47 -3.80 5.07
CA ASP A 56 -9.85 -3.68 4.58
C ASP A 56 -10.07 -2.39 3.78
N GLY A 57 -9.53 -1.26 4.26
CA GLY A 57 -9.54 0.00 3.51
C GLY A 57 -8.73 -0.05 2.21
N LEU A 58 -7.60 -0.77 2.21
CA LEU A 58 -6.83 -1.03 0.99
C LEU A 58 -7.65 -1.87 -0.01
N LYS A 59 -8.34 -2.91 0.45
CA LYS A 59 -9.21 -3.76 -0.39
C LYS A 59 -10.37 -2.96 -0.98
N ASP A 60 -11.00 -2.08 -0.20
CA ASP A 60 -12.08 -1.21 -0.68
C ASP A 60 -11.57 -0.26 -1.78
N THR A 61 -10.42 0.37 -1.53
CA THR A 61 -9.74 1.24 -2.51
C THR A 61 -9.41 0.46 -3.79
N LEU A 62 -8.84 -0.74 -3.68
CA LEU A 62 -8.49 -1.57 -4.83
C LEU A 62 -9.71 -2.09 -5.57
N SER A 63 -10.80 -2.45 -4.88
CA SER A 63 -12.07 -2.82 -5.52
C SER A 63 -12.64 -1.66 -6.32
N SER A 64 -12.60 -0.44 -5.76
CA SER A 64 -13.04 0.76 -6.50
C SER A 64 -12.19 1.04 -7.74
N LEU A 65 -10.90 0.69 -7.73
CA LEU A 65 -10.00 0.83 -8.88
C LEU A 65 -10.10 -0.38 -9.85
N SER A 66 -10.48 -1.55 -9.34
CA SER A 66 -10.62 -2.80 -10.09
C SER A 66 -11.89 -2.86 -10.94
N ASP A 67 -12.88 -2.02 -10.67
CA ASP A 67 -14.06 -1.88 -11.53
C ASP A 67 -13.68 -1.39 -12.94
N ASP A 68 -12.59 -0.61 -13.03
CA ASP A 68 -12.08 -0.02 -14.27
C ASP A 68 -11.12 -0.96 -15.05
N ASP A 69 -10.21 -1.65 -14.34
CA ASP A 69 -9.30 -2.65 -14.94
C ASP A 69 -9.09 -3.88 -14.01
N PRO A 70 -10.03 -4.85 -14.04
CA PRO A 70 -10.00 -5.99 -13.12
C PRO A 70 -8.84 -6.94 -13.41
N THR A 71 -8.41 -7.04 -14.66
CA THR A 71 -7.36 -7.97 -15.09
C THR A 71 -6.01 -7.60 -14.50
N ARG A 72 -5.67 -6.31 -14.46
CA ARG A 72 -4.39 -5.85 -13.92
C ARG A 72 -4.36 -5.82 -12.40
N LEU A 73 -5.49 -5.58 -11.74
CA LEU A 73 -5.57 -5.49 -10.27
C LEU A 73 -5.84 -6.84 -9.58
N THR A 74 -6.25 -7.87 -10.33
CA THR A 74 -6.41 -9.26 -9.83
C THR A 74 -5.26 -9.76 -8.94
N PRO A 75 -3.97 -9.69 -9.35
CA PRO A 75 -2.87 -10.19 -8.52
C PRO A 75 -2.72 -9.46 -7.18
N VAL A 76 -2.95 -8.14 -7.16
CA VAL A 76 -2.90 -7.35 -5.93
C VAL A 76 -4.09 -7.67 -5.05
N ASN A 77 -5.29 -7.77 -5.62
CA ASN A 77 -6.50 -8.08 -4.85
C ASN A 77 -6.43 -9.48 -4.21
N ALA A 78 -5.84 -10.45 -4.92
CA ALA A 78 -5.53 -11.77 -4.38
C ALA A 78 -4.55 -11.69 -3.20
N ALA A 79 -3.44 -10.95 -3.35
CA ALA A 79 -2.44 -10.78 -2.29
C ALA A 79 -3.01 -10.07 -1.04
N VAL A 80 -3.87 -9.06 -1.23
CA VAL A 80 -4.58 -8.38 -0.12
C VAL A 80 -5.51 -9.35 0.61
N SER A 81 -6.25 -10.17 -0.13
CA SER A 81 -7.14 -11.19 0.45
C SER A 81 -6.37 -12.25 1.24
N GLU A 82 -5.20 -12.67 0.75
CA GLU A 82 -4.32 -13.59 1.48
C GLU A 82 -3.77 -12.96 2.77
N LEU A 83 -3.37 -11.70 2.71
CA LEU A 83 -2.90 -10.95 3.89
C LEU A 83 -4.02 -10.82 4.94
N GLU A 84 -5.24 -10.48 4.52
CA GLU A 84 -6.42 -10.41 5.40
C GLU A 84 -6.69 -11.76 6.08
N GLN A 85 -6.62 -12.86 5.32
CA GLN A 85 -6.80 -14.20 5.89
C GLN A 85 -5.74 -14.55 6.92
N VAL A 86 -4.47 -14.20 6.67
CA VAL A 86 -3.38 -14.46 7.62
C VAL A 86 -3.58 -13.64 8.89
N LEU A 87 -4.00 -12.38 8.77
CA LEU A 87 -4.30 -11.52 9.92
C LEU A 87 -5.45 -12.07 10.76
N LYS A 88 -6.51 -12.59 10.11
CA LYS A 88 -7.66 -13.20 10.80
C LYS A 88 -7.31 -14.56 11.43
N LYS A 89 -6.53 -15.39 10.75
CA LYS A 89 -6.17 -16.75 11.21
C LYS A 89 -5.10 -16.74 12.28
N THR A 90 -4.15 -15.83 12.21
CA THR A 90 -2.98 -15.83 13.10
C THR A 90 -2.61 -14.42 13.53
N PRO A 91 -3.50 -13.74 14.29
CA PRO A 91 -3.20 -12.42 14.84
C PRO A 91 -1.97 -12.52 15.75
N GLY A 92 -0.92 -11.78 15.42
CA GLY A 92 0.34 -11.76 16.18
C GLY A 92 1.47 -12.62 15.60
N ASN A 93 1.27 -13.36 14.51
CA ASN A 93 2.39 -13.95 13.78
C ASN A 93 3.01 -12.92 12.82
N THR A 94 3.80 -12.01 13.39
CA THR A 94 4.44 -10.92 12.65
C THR A 94 5.24 -11.42 11.46
N LYS A 95 5.93 -12.57 11.57
CA LYS A 95 6.69 -13.14 10.45
C LYS A 95 5.79 -13.51 9.27
N ALA A 96 4.72 -14.27 9.51
CA ALA A 96 3.80 -14.67 8.45
C ALA A 96 3.07 -13.46 7.82
N ILE A 97 2.73 -12.47 8.65
CA ILE A 97 2.15 -11.21 8.19
C ILE A 97 3.14 -10.47 7.28
N GLN A 98 4.39 -10.34 7.71
CA GLN A 98 5.44 -9.64 6.97
C GLN A 98 5.72 -10.32 5.63
N GLU A 99 5.79 -11.65 5.59
CA GLU A 99 5.90 -12.43 4.34
C GLU A 99 4.75 -12.12 3.36
N LYS A 100 3.51 -11.95 3.86
CA LYS A 100 2.35 -11.59 3.04
C LYS A 100 2.37 -10.12 2.60
N VAL A 101 2.81 -9.20 3.45
CA VAL A 101 3.00 -7.79 3.10
C VAL A 101 4.05 -7.65 1.99
N GLU A 102 5.17 -8.37 2.09
CA GLU A 102 6.21 -8.36 1.06
C GLU A 102 5.70 -8.94 -0.27
N ALA A 103 4.91 -10.02 -0.22
CA ALA A 103 4.27 -10.59 -1.40
C ALA A 103 3.28 -9.61 -2.04
N LEU A 104 2.50 -8.88 -1.23
CA LEU A 104 1.60 -7.82 -1.68
C LEU A 104 2.38 -6.66 -2.33
N ALA A 105 3.47 -6.21 -1.73
CA ALA A 105 4.35 -5.20 -2.32
C ALA A 105 4.94 -5.65 -3.65
N ALA A 106 5.33 -6.92 -3.76
CA ALA A 106 5.83 -7.51 -5.00
C ALA A 106 4.74 -7.56 -6.09
N ALA A 107 3.51 -7.93 -5.74
CA ALA A 107 2.37 -7.90 -6.67
C ALA A 107 2.11 -6.47 -7.18
N ALA A 108 2.13 -5.47 -6.30
CA ALA A 108 1.95 -4.07 -6.68
C ALA A 108 3.10 -3.54 -7.56
N ARG A 109 4.34 -3.97 -7.31
CA ARG A 109 5.48 -3.66 -8.19
C ARG A 109 5.37 -4.32 -9.56
N GLY A 110 4.81 -5.53 -9.60
CA GLY A 110 4.50 -6.25 -10.84
C GLY A 110 3.46 -5.57 -11.71
N LEU A 111 2.53 -4.78 -11.15
CA LEU A 111 1.53 -4.05 -11.93
C LEU A 111 2.13 -3.04 -12.92
N SER A 112 3.28 -2.46 -12.60
CA SER A 112 3.91 -1.37 -13.37
C SER A 112 4.72 -1.85 -14.57
N ALA A 113 4.89 -3.17 -14.76
CA ALA A 113 5.82 -3.75 -15.74
C ALA A 113 5.15 -4.40 -16.97
N SER A 114 3.83 -4.29 -17.12
CA SER A 114 3.08 -4.77 -18.30
C SER A 114 2.46 -3.64 -19.09
#